data_AF-A0A8C4Q6V0-F1
#
_entry.id   AF-A0A8C4Q6V0-F1
#
_cell.length_a   1.000
_cell.length_b   1.000
_cell.length_c   1.000
_cell.angle_alpha   90.00
_cell.angle_beta   90.00
_cell.angle_gamma   90.00
#
_symmetry.space_group_name_H-M   'P 1'
#
loop_
_entity.id
_entity.type
_entity.pdbx_description
1 polymer ?
#
loop_
_entity_poly.entity_id
_entity_poly.type
_entity_poly.pdbx_seq_one_letter_code
_entity_poly.pdbx_strand_id
1 'polypeptide(L)'
;MSQRELGATAVELASRQEGSEESRRHLVEQSRDFKRSAPEELKKLAAPLLKSFQAEIDSLLWRSREAEAAFLNVSKRIAEAPDPTLHLERLEETLERLQDVEAANQQLSEALEREVTCQREHADRDRRLREAQLGLAAKLAETERHTRNLQAGG
;
A
#
# COMPACT_ATOMS: atom_id res chain seq x y z
N MET A 1 0.46 -18.61 -13.66
CA MET A 1 1.58 -19.43 -13.17
C MET A 1 1.57 -19.38 -11.65
N SER A 2 1.52 -20.53 -10.99
CA SER A 2 1.67 -20.61 -9.53
C SER A 2 3.15 -20.50 -9.11
N GLN A 3 3.43 -20.16 -7.85
CA GLN A 3 4.81 -20.19 -7.31
C GLN A 3 5.49 -21.55 -7.53
N ARG A 4 4.72 -22.64 -7.44
CA ARG A 4 5.21 -24.00 -7.67
C ARG A 4 5.63 -24.23 -9.12
N GLU A 5 4.84 -23.73 -10.07
CA GLU A 5 5.17 -23.78 -11.50
C GLU A 5 6.41 -22.93 -11.81
N LEU A 6 6.53 -21.73 -11.22
CA LEU A 6 7.71 -20.88 -11.36
C LEU A 6 8.97 -21.58 -10.84
N GLY A 7 8.89 -22.23 -9.68
CA GLY A 7 9.99 -23.01 -9.12
C GLY A 7 10.40 -24.19 -10.01
N ALA A 8 9.43 -24.92 -10.57
CA ALA A 8 9.71 -26.00 -11.51
C ALA A 8 10.39 -25.50 -12.79
N THR A 9 9.90 -24.40 -13.37
CA THR A 9 10.52 -23.76 -14.54
C THR A 9 11.94 -23.29 -14.22
N ALA A 10 12.20 -22.73 -13.04
CA ALA A 10 13.54 -22.29 -12.63
C ALA A 10 14.55 -23.45 -12.56
N VAL A 11 14.14 -24.61 -12.03
CA VAL A 11 14.99 -25.82 -12.00
C VAL A 11 15.25 -26.33 -13.41
N GLU A 12 14.23 -26.40 -14.25
CA GLU A 12 14.38 -26.83 -15.64
C GLU A 12 15.30 -25.89 -16.44
N LEU A 13 15.22 -24.58 -16.19
CA LEU A 13 16.08 -23.57 -16.79
C LEU A 13 17.56 -23.84 -16.48
N ALA A 14 17.88 -24.15 -15.22
CA ALA A 14 19.24 -24.47 -14.81
C ALA A 14 19.79 -25.71 -15.56
N SER A 15 18.98 -26.77 -15.68
CA SER A 15 19.37 -27.97 -16.45
C SER A 15 19.57 -27.67 -17.94
N ARG A 16 18.73 -26.82 -18.54
CA ARG A 16 18.87 -26.40 -19.95
C ARG A 16 20.10 -25.54 -20.18
N GLN A 17 20.47 -24.71 -19.20
CA GLN A 17 21.66 -23.87 -19.25
C GLN A 17 22.92 -24.75 -19.26
N GLU A 18 23.00 -25.74 -18.37
CA GLU A 18 24.11 -26.72 -18.35
C GLU A 18 24.24 -27.48 -19.68
N GLY A 19 23.13 -28.01 -20.22
CA GLY A 19 23.15 -28.73 -21.49
C GLY A 19 23.55 -27.85 -22.69
N SER A 20 23.17 -26.57 -22.68
CA SER A 20 23.56 -25.59 -23.71
C SER A 20 25.05 -25.27 -23.64
N GLU A 21 25.62 -25.17 -22.44
CA GLU A 21 27.06 -24.98 -22.26
C GLU A 21 27.87 -26.19 -22.72
N GLU A 22 27.41 -27.40 -22.41
CA GLU A 22 28.05 -28.65 -22.87
C GLU A 22 28.03 -28.74 -24.41
N SER A 23 26.87 -28.49 -25.03
CA SER A 23 26.72 -28.50 -26.48
C SER A 23 27.64 -27.48 -27.16
N ARG A 24 27.78 -26.28 -26.58
CA ARG A 24 28.72 -25.25 -27.07
C ARG A 24 30.17 -25.73 -26.97
N ARG A 25 30.57 -26.34 -25.85
CA ARG A 25 31.94 -26.87 -25.68
C ARG A 25 32.24 -27.93 -26.74
N HIS A 26 31.30 -28.84 -26.98
CA HIS A 26 31.44 -29.87 -28.01
C HIS A 26 31.59 -29.26 -29.42
N LEU A 27 30.78 -28.27 -29.78
CA LEU A 27 30.89 -27.58 -31.07
C LEU A 27 32.23 -26.87 -31.27
N VAL A 28 32.79 -26.28 -30.20
CA VAL A 28 34.13 -25.66 -30.24
C VAL A 28 35.21 -26.70 -30.47
N GLU A 29 35.12 -27.86 -29.82
CA GLU A 29 36.05 -28.98 -30.02
C GLU A 29 35.98 -29.51 -31.44
N GLN A 30 34.78 -29.79 -31.96
CA GLN A 30 34.57 -30.22 -33.35
C GLN A 30 35.14 -29.21 -34.35
N SER A 31 34.91 -27.92 -34.11
CA SER A 31 35.45 -26.84 -34.95
C SER A 31 36.98 -26.80 -34.92
N ARG A 32 37.60 -27.10 -33.78
CA ARG A 32 39.06 -27.16 -33.62
C ARG A 32 39.64 -28.38 -34.34
N ASP A 33 38.99 -29.53 -34.19
CA ASP A 33 39.41 -30.77 -34.85
C ASP A 33 39.29 -30.66 -36.36
N PHE A 34 38.20 -30.09 -36.88
CA PHE A 34 38.05 -29.78 -38.30
C PHE A 34 39.20 -28.89 -38.81
N LYS A 35 39.54 -27.81 -38.09
CA LYS A 35 40.66 -26.93 -38.45
C LYS A 35 42.02 -27.65 -38.45
N ARG A 36 42.17 -28.72 -37.66
CA ARG A 36 43.40 -29.53 -37.58
C ARG A 36 43.50 -30.57 -38.70
N SER A 37 42.39 -31.23 -39.04
CA SER A 37 42.40 -32.41 -39.94
C SER A 37 41.97 -32.13 -41.38
N ALA A 38 41.26 -31.04 -41.64
CA ALA A 38 40.72 -30.75 -42.98
C ALA A 38 41.81 -30.35 -44.01
N PRO A 39 41.55 -30.51 -45.32
CA PRO A 39 42.39 -29.94 -46.37
C PRO A 39 42.40 -28.40 -46.37
N GLU A 40 43.48 -27.79 -46.83
CA GLU A 40 43.69 -26.34 -46.69
C GLU A 40 42.71 -25.47 -47.50
N GLU A 41 42.29 -25.91 -48.69
CA GLU A 41 41.23 -25.25 -49.46
C GLU A 41 39.89 -25.27 -48.71
N LEU A 42 39.55 -26.40 -48.10
CA LEU A 42 38.32 -26.56 -47.33
C LEU A 42 38.34 -25.65 -46.09
N LYS A 43 39.49 -25.53 -45.41
CA LYS A 43 39.65 -24.59 -44.29
C LYS A 43 39.43 -23.15 -44.72
N LYS A 44 39.96 -22.73 -45.89
CA LYS A 44 39.77 -21.36 -46.40
C LYS A 44 38.30 -21.05 -46.66
N LEU A 45 37.55 -21.99 -47.26
CA LEU A 45 36.13 -21.83 -47.53
C LEU A 45 35.28 -21.86 -46.24
N ALA A 46 35.60 -22.76 -45.31
CA ALA A 46 34.85 -22.93 -44.08
C ALA A 46 35.17 -21.87 -43.00
N ALA A 47 36.34 -21.24 -43.03
CA ALA A 47 36.76 -20.26 -42.02
C ALA A 47 35.77 -19.10 -41.81
N PRO A 48 35.28 -18.38 -42.86
CA PRO A 48 34.29 -17.33 -42.67
C PRO A 48 32.96 -17.90 -42.14
N LEU A 49 32.54 -19.08 -42.61
CA LEU A 49 31.31 -19.74 -42.15
C LEU A 49 31.37 -20.11 -40.67
N LEU A 50 32.46 -20.75 -40.22
CA LEU A 50 32.69 -21.10 -38.81
C LEU A 50 32.74 -19.86 -37.92
N LYS A 51 33.33 -18.75 -38.39
CA LYS A 51 33.32 -17.48 -37.66
C LYS A 51 31.91 -16.93 -37.51
N SER A 52 31.10 -16.94 -38.57
CA SER A 52 29.72 -16.45 -38.52
C SER A 52 28.85 -17.31 -37.59
N PHE A 53 28.97 -18.64 -37.64
CA PHE A 53 28.27 -19.53 -36.71
C PHE A 53 28.69 -19.30 -35.27
N GLN A 54 29.99 -19.14 -35.01
CA GLN A 54 30.49 -18.85 -33.66
C GLN A 54 29.89 -17.54 -33.12
N ALA A 55 29.89 -16.48 -33.93
CA ALA A 55 29.31 -15.19 -33.54
C ALA A 55 27.81 -15.28 -33.26
N GLU A 56 27.05 -16.00 -34.08
CA GLU A 56 25.61 -16.20 -33.87
C GLU A 56 25.32 -17.02 -32.61
N ILE A 57 26.06 -18.11 -32.38
CA ILE A 57 25.94 -18.93 -31.16
C ILE A 57 26.27 -18.09 -29.92
N ASP A 58 27.32 -17.26 -29.97
CA ASP A 58 27.69 -16.37 -28.87
C ASP A 58 26.59 -15.33 -28.59
N SER A 59 26.02 -14.73 -29.63
CA SER A 59 24.91 -13.79 -29.53
C SER A 59 23.64 -14.43 -28.93
N LEU A 60 23.28 -15.62 -29.39
CA LEU A 60 22.15 -16.38 -28.86
C LEU A 60 22.36 -16.78 -27.40
N LEU A 61 23.55 -17.25 -27.05
CA LEU A 61 23.88 -17.59 -25.66
C LEU A 61 23.84 -16.36 -24.74
N TRP A 62 24.34 -15.21 -25.20
CA TRP A 62 24.22 -13.96 -24.46
C TRP A 62 22.76 -13.59 -24.21
N ARG A 63 21.93 -13.58 -25.26
CA ARG A 63 20.49 -13.29 -25.15
C ARG A 63 19.76 -14.28 -24.25
N SER A 64 20.08 -15.57 -24.35
CA SER A 64 19.48 -16.62 -23.52
C SER A 64 19.82 -16.38 -22.05
N ARG A 65 21.10 -16.18 -21.72
CA ARG A 65 21.55 -15.90 -20.35
C ARG A 65 20.88 -14.66 -19.76
N GLU A 66 20.76 -13.58 -20.53
CA GLU A 66 20.09 -12.36 -20.06
C GLU A 66 18.59 -12.60 -19.79
N ALA A 67 17.89 -13.32 -20.68
CA ALA A 67 16.49 -13.67 -20.49
C ALA A 67 16.28 -14.61 -19.28
N GLU A 68 17.16 -15.59 -19.12
CA GLU A 68 17.17 -16.54 -18.01
C GLU A 68 17.43 -15.82 -16.68
N ALA A 69 18.41 -14.92 -16.64
CA ALA A 69 18.73 -14.11 -15.45
C ALA A 69 17.56 -13.20 -15.06
N ALA A 70 16.91 -12.55 -16.04
CA ALA A 70 15.73 -11.75 -15.80
C ALA A 70 14.57 -12.58 -15.23
N PHE A 71 14.33 -13.77 -15.79
CA PHE A 71 13.31 -14.70 -15.30
C PHE A 71 13.58 -15.15 -13.85
N LEU A 72 14.81 -15.56 -13.54
CA LEU A 72 15.18 -16.01 -12.20
C LEU A 72 15.06 -14.88 -11.16
N ASN A 73 15.42 -13.65 -11.54
CA ASN A 73 15.25 -12.47 -10.67
C ASN A 73 13.78 -12.22 -10.34
N VAL A 74 12.89 -12.23 -11.35
CA VAL A 74 11.45 -12.07 -11.14
C VAL A 74 10.89 -13.22 -10.30
N SER A 75 11.26 -14.46 -10.62
CA SER A 75 10.81 -15.66 -9.89
C SER A 75 11.21 -15.60 -8.41
N LYS A 76 12.46 -15.18 -8.12
CA LYS A 76 12.95 -14.98 -6.76
C LYS A 76 12.13 -13.93 -6.01
N ARG A 77 11.88 -12.76 -6.63
CA ARG A 77 11.08 -11.68 -6.01
C ARG A 77 9.65 -12.13 -5.68
N ILE A 78 9.04 -12.92 -6.54
CA ILE A 78 7.70 -13.46 -6.31
C ILE A 78 7.72 -14.53 -5.21
N ALA A 79 8.77 -15.35 -5.13
CA ALA A 79 8.91 -16.36 -4.09
C ALA A 79 9.18 -15.74 -2.69
N GLU A 80 9.91 -14.64 -2.64
CA GLU A 80 10.24 -13.91 -1.40
C GLU A 80 9.16 -12.88 -1.00
N ALA A 81 8.17 -12.64 -1.84
CA ALA A 81 7.10 -11.70 -1.54
C ALA A 81 6.29 -12.19 -0.32
N PRO A 82 6.02 -11.32 0.66
CA PRO A 82 5.20 -11.67 1.80
C PRO A 82 3.77 -12.01 1.37
N ASP A 83 3.09 -12.86 2.14
CA ASP A 83 1.68 -13.19 1.89
C ASP A 83 0.81 -11.93 1.92
N PRO A 84 0.17 -11.56 0.79
CA PRO A 84 -0.68 -10.38 0.73
C PRO A 84 -1.94 -10.53 1.60
N THR A 85 -2.39 -11.76 1.89
CA THR A 85 -3.62 -12.03 2.66
C THR A 85 -3.51 -11.42 4.06
N LEU A 86 -2.39 -11.65 4.75
CA LEU A 86 -2.13 -11.09 6.08
C LEU A 86 -2.14 -9.55 6.10
N HIS A 87 -1.76 -8.92 4.99
CA HIS A 87 -1.75 -7.46 4.89
C HIS A 87 -3.16 -6.92 4.65
N LEU A 88 -3.95 -7.65 3.86
CA LEU A 88 -5.36 -7.33 3.60
C LEU A 88 -6.19 -7.47 4.86
N GLU A 89 -6.04 -8.58 5.61
CA GLU A 89 -6.73 -8.79 6.89
C GLU A 89 -6.47 -7.64 7.89
N ARG A 90 -5.20 -7.22 8.01
CA ARG A 90 -4.84 -6.06 8.87
C ARG A 90 -5.42 -4.74 8.38
N LEU A 91 -5.56 -4.55 7.07
CA LEU A 91 -6.19 -3.38 6.49
C LEU A 91 -7.69 -3.37 6.77
N GLU A 92 -8.34 -4.53 6.67
CA GLU A 92 -9.76 -4.71 7.02
C GLU A 92 -10.00 -4.39 8.51
N GLU A 93 -9.21 -4.94 9.43
CA GLU A 93 -9.29 -4.60 10.85
C GLU A 93 -9.08 -3.10 11.11
N THR A 94 -8.15 -2.47 10.38
CA THR A 94 -7.90 -1.03 10.52
C THR A 94 -9.07 -0.21 10.00
N LEU A 95 -9.71 -0.66 8.91
CA LEU A 95 -10.88 -0.01 8.33
C LEU A 95 -12.09 -0.09 9.26
N GLU A 96 -12.34 -1.25 9.87
CA GLU A 96 -13.39 -1.42 10.88
C GLU A 96 -13.18 -0.47 12.06
N ARG A 97 -11.95 -0.40 12.60
CA ARG A 97 -11.62 0.53 13.68
C ARG A 97 -11.78 1.99 13.30
N LEU A 98 -11.50 2.35 12.05
CA LEU A 98 -11.73 3.71 11.55
C LEU A 98 -13.22 4.05 11.52
N GLN A 99 -14.06 3.13 11.06
CA GLN A 99 -15.52 3.31 11.06
C GLN A 99 -16.06 3.49 12.47
N ASP A 100 -15.58 2.71 13.45
CA ASP A 100 -15.96 2.87 14.86
C ASP A 100 -15.58 4.26 15.40
N VAL A 101 -14.37 4.73 15.09
CA VAL A 101 -13.89 6.05 15.51
C VAL A 101 -14.69 7.17 14.85
N GLU A 102 -15.02 7.04 13.56
CA GLU A 102 -15.85 8.00 12.85
C GLU A 102 -17.25 8.09 13.45
N ALA A 103 -17.88 6.95 13.74
CA ALA A 103 -19.18 6.90 14.38
C ALA A 103 -19.16 7.53 15.78
N ALA A 104 -18.13 7.22 16.58
CA ALA A 104 -17.96 7.82 17.91
C ALA A 104 -17.74 9.34 17.84
N ASN A 105 -16.94 9.82 16.88
CA ASN A 105 -16.73 11.25 16.66
C ASN A 105 -18.00 11.97 16.23
N GLN A 106 -18.82 11.34 15.39
CA GLN A 106 -20.12 11.90 15.00
C GLN A 106 -21.05 12.02 16.21
N GLN A 107 -21.16 10.96 17.02
CA GLN A 107 -21.96 10.98 18.25
C GLN A 107 -21.47 12.04 19.24
N LEU A 108 -20.16 12.20 19.38
CA LEU A 108 -19.56 13.21 20.25
C LEU A 108 -19.85 14.63 19.76
N SER A 109 -19.80 14.84 18.44
CA SER A 109 -20.13 16.13 17.82
C SER A 109 -21.60 16.50 18.07
N GLU A 110 -22.53 15.57 17.86
CA GLU A 110 -23.95 15.78 18.16
C GLU A 110 -24.20 16.04 19.65
N ALA A 111 -23.53 15.32 20.55
CA ALA A 111 -23.65 15.53 21.99
C ALA A 111 -23.13 16.92 22.39
N LEU A 112 -22.02 17.36 21.81
CA LEU A 112 -21.46 18.68 22.05
C LEU A 112 -22.42 19.80 21.59
N GLU A 113 -23.05 19.65 20.43
CA GLU A 113 -24.06 20.61 19.94
C GLU A 113 -25.28 20.71 20.86
N ARG A 114 -25.76 19.56 21.37
CA ARG A 114 -26.85 19.53 22.35
C ARG A 114 -26.46 20.23 23.65
N GLU A 115 -25.25 19.97 24.15
CA GLU A 115 -24.73 20.59 25.36
C GLU A 115 -24.60 22.12 25.21
N VAL A 116 -24.06 22.58 24.07
CA VAL A 116 -23.98 24.02 23.76
C VAL A 116 -25.37 24.66 23.72
N THR A 117 -26.36 23.98 23.16
CA THR A 117 -27.75 24.46 23.12
C THR A 117 -28.36 24.53 24.52
N CYS A 118 -28.18 23.48 25.32
CA CYS A 118 -28.65 23.42 26.70
C CYS A 118 -28.04 24.54 27.56
N GLN A 119 -26.73 24.79 27.42
CA GLN A 119 -26.04 25.86 28.12
C GLN A 119 -26.59 27.25 27.77
N ARG A 120 -26.91 27.50 26.49
CA ARG A 120 -27.56 28.75 26.08
C ARG A 120 -28.92 28.92 26.74
N GLU A 121 -29.74 27.87 26.77
CA GLU A 121 -31.04 27.94 27.44
C GLU A 121 -30.90 28.17 28.95
N HIS A 122 -29.94 27.53 29.61
CA HIS A 122 -29.66 27.76 31.02
C HIS A 122 -29.24 29.21 31.29
N ALA A 123 -28.34 29.77 30.47
CA ALA A 123 -27.94 31.17 30.57
C ALA A 123 -29.13 32.13 30.39
N ASP A 124 -30.03 31.84 29.45
CA ASP A 124 -31.26 32.62 29.24
C ASP A 124 -32.24 32.50 30.41
N ARG A 125 -32.42 31.30 30.98
CA ARG A 125 -33.24 31.08 32.19
C ARG A 125 -32.69 31.86 33.38
N ASP A 126 -31.37 31.82 33.59
CA ASP A 126 -30.69 32.57 34.65
C ASP A 126 -30.85 34.08 34.49
N ARG A 127 -30.73 34.58 33.26
CA ARG A 127 -30.98 36.00 32.95
C ARG A 127 -32.43 36.39 33.30
N ARG A 128 -33.42 35.63 32.84
CA ARG A 128 -34.84 35.89 33.13
C ARG A 128 -35.14 35.84 34.62
N LEU A 129 -34.54 34.89 35.34
CA LEU A 129 -34.70 34.77 36.79
C LEU A 129 -34.18 36.04 37.51
N ARG A 130 -33.01 36.56 37.11
CA ARG A 130 -32.47 37.81 37.67
C ARG A 130 -33.38 39.01 37.37
N GLU A 131 -33.88 39.13 36.15
CA GLU A 131 -34.81 40.19 35.75
C GLU A 131 -36.12 40.13 36.57
N ALA A 132 -36.68 38.92 36.77
CA ALA A 132 -37.87 38.71 37.58
C ALA A 132 -37.64 39.03 39.08
N GLN A 133 -36.49 38.63 39.64
CA GLN A 133 -36.10 38.94 41.01
C GLN A 133 -36.01 40.47 41.24
N LEU A 134 -35.37 41.19 40.32
CA LEU A 134 -35.30 42.66 40.36
C LEU A 134 -36.70 43.28 40.27
N GLY A 135 -37.55 42.79 39.37
CA GLY A 135 -38.92 43.27 39.23
C GLY A 135 -39.78 43.04 40.49
N LEU A 136 -39.66 41.87 41.13
CA LEU A 136 -40.35 41.57 42.38
C LEU A 136 -39.86 42.47 43.53
N ALA A 137 -38.54 42.66 43.64
CA ALA A 137 -37.95 43.54 44.65
C ALA A 137 -38.43 44.99 44.49
N ALA A 138 -38.52 45.49 43.25
CA ALA A 138 -39.05 46.82 42.97
C ALA A 138 -40.53 46.96 43.39
N LYS A 139 -41.37 45.98 43.05
CA LYS A 139 -42.79 45.96 43.46
C LYS A 139 -42.96 45.91 44.97
N LEU A 140 -42.16 45.10 45.67
CA LEU A 140 -42.17 45.05 47.14
C LEU A 140 -41.86 46.43 47.72
N ALA A 141 -40.80 47.09 47.24
CA ALA A 141 -40.45 48.44 47.68
C ALA A 141 -41.56 49.47 47.41
N GLU A 142 -42.26 49.38 46.28
CA GLU A 142 -43.43 50.21 45.97
C GLU A 142 -44.60 49.96 46.92
N THR A 143 -44.94 48.69 47.17
CA THR A 143 -46.02 48.32 48.10
C THR A 143 -45.73 48.78 49.53
N GLU A 144 -44.49 48.64 50.00
CA GLU A 144 -44.07 49.11 51.33
C GLU A 144 -44.19 50.63 51.48
N ARG A 145 -43.86 51.39 50.42
CA ARG A 145 -44.05 52.84 50.39
C ARG A 145 -45.54 53.18 50.42
N HIS A 146 -46.36 52.48 49.65
CA HIS A 146 -47.80 52.70 49.61
C HIS A 146 -48.45 52.42 50.98
N THR A 147 -48.11 51.31 51.64
CA THR A 147 -48.59 50.98 52.98
C THR A 147 -48.14 52.00 54.03
N ARG A 148 -46.89 52.49 53.95
CA ARG A 148 -46.38 53.54 54.85
C ARG A 148 -47.15 54.84 54.70
N ASN A 149 -47.44 55.26 53.46
CA ASN A 149 -48.20 56.48 53.20
C ASN A 149 -49.64 56.39 53.71
N LEU A 150 -50.28 55.22 53.59
CA LEU A 150 -51.62 54.99 54.13
C LEU A 150 -51.64 55.01 55.68
N GLN A 151 -50.58 54.53 56.33
CA GLN A 151 -50.45 54.56 57.80
C GLN A 151 -50.14 55.96 58.36
N ALA A 152 -49.54 56.85 57.55
CA ALA A 152 -49.20 58.22 57.96
C ALA A 152 -50.31 59.26 57.66
N GLY A 153 -51.36 58.87 56.93
CA GLY A 153 -52.46 59.74 56.51
C GLY A 153 -53.79 59.55 57.27
N GLY A 154 -53.80 58.77 58.36
CA GLY A 154 -54.93 58.61 59.28
C GLY A 154 -54.58 59.15 60.66
#